data_AF-A0A1M7FQ09-F1
#
_entry.id   AF-A0A1M7FQ09-F1
#
_cell.length_a   1.000
_cell.length_b   1.000
_cell.length_c   1.000
_cell.angle_alpha   90.00
_cell.angle_beta   90.00
_cell.angle_gamma   90.00
#
_symmetry.space_group_name_H-M   'P 1'
#
loop_
_entity.id
_entity.type
_entity.pdbx_description
1 polymer ?
#
loop_
_entity_poly.entity_id
_entity_poly.type
_entity_poly.pdbx_seq_one_letter_code
_entity_poly.pdbx_strand_id
1 'polypeptide(L)' 'MVAKMAKAFEVTVDFLIEGRENAAFDKEIIECINDIQKMDPDTRSILFNVIDTYIQNFKTKQAFR' A
#
# COMPACT_ATOMS: atom_id res chain seq x y z
N MET A 1 -12.72 -20.07 9.28
CA MET A 1 -11.73 -19.86 10.38
C MET A 1 -10.78 -18.72 10.06
N VAL A 2 -10.16 -18.71 8.88
CA VAL A 2 -9.20 -17.68 8.44
C VAL A 2 -9.72 -16.24 8.61
N ALA A 3 -10.96 -15.93 8.21
CA ALA A 3 -11.53 -14.59 8.38
C ALA A 3 -11.68 -14.12 9.84
N LYS A 4 -11.90 -15.05 10.79
CA LYS A 4 -11.95 -14.71 12.22
C LYS A 4 -10.56 -14.41 12.77
N MET A 5 -9.54 -15.10 12.26
CA MET A 5 -8.13 -14.86 12.61
C MET A 5 -7.65 -13.54 12.00
N ALA A 6 -7.98 -13.28 10.73
CA ALA A 6 -7.71 -12.00 10.05
C ALA A 6 -8.26 -10.83 10.87
N LYS A 7 -9.51 -10.94 11.33
CA LYS A 7 -10.14 -9.95 12.19
C LYS A 7 -9.47 -9.80 13.57
N ALA A 8 -9.02 -10.90 14.18
CA ALA A 8 -8.37 -10.87 15.49
C ALA A 8 -6.95 -10.27 15.44
N PHE A 9 -6.26 -10.42 14.31
CA PHE A 9 -4.93 -9.86 14.08
C PHE A 9 -4.96 -8.53 13.31
N GLU A 10 -6.15 -7.99 13.01
CA GLU A 10 -6.35 -6.76 12.23
C GLU A 10 -5.65 -6.74 10.86
N VAL A 11 -5.58 -7.91 10.21
CA VAL A 11 -4.99 -8.07 8.87
C VAL A 11 -6.06 -8.48 7.85
N THR A 12 -5.77 -8.33 6.55
CA THR A 12 -6.68 -8.79 5.49
C THR A 12 -6.72 -10.32 5.43
N VAL A 13 -7.79 -10.88 4.87
CA VAL A 13 -7.87 -12.34 4.67
C VAL A 13 -6.78 -12.80 3.69
N ASP A 14 -6.49 -11.99 2.68
CA ASP A 14 -5.45 -12.26 1.69
C ASP A 14 -4.04 -12.32 2.31
N PHE A 15 -3.76 -11.51 3.33
CA PHE A 15 -2.51 -11.57 4.12
C PHE A 15 -2.25 -12.95 4.73
N LEU A 16 -3.29 -13.66 5.16
CA LEU A 16 -3.17 -14.98 5.78
C LEU A 16 -3.13 -16.13 4.77
N ILE A 17 -3.48 -15.87 3.50
CA ILE A 17 -3.61 -16.90 2.45
C ILE A 17 -2.46 -16.81 1.45
N GLU A 18 -1.96 -15.61 1.16
CA GLU A 18 -0.84 -15.41 0.24
C GLU A 18 0.48 -15.81 0.91
N GLY A 19 0.91 -17.04 0.61
CA GLY A 19 2.20 -17.57 1.01
C GLY A 19 3.36 -16.68 0.58
N ARG A 20 3.93 -16.00 1.58
CA ARG A 20 5.36 -15.69 1.74
C ARG A 20 6.09 -14.64 0.89
N GLU A 21 5.48 -13.87 -0.02
CA GLU A 21 6.26 -12.78 -0.67
C GLU A 21 5.68 -11.36 -0.53
N ASN A 22 4.36 -11.18 -0.47
CA ASN A 22 3.75 -9.84 -0.29
C ASN A 22 2.96 -9.69 1.02
N ALA A 23 3.05 -10.72 1.89
CA ALA A 23 2.47 -10.82 3.21
C ALA A 23 2.54 -9.51 4.00
N ALA A 24 3.75 -9.09 4.34
CA ALA A 24 3.97 -7.94 5.20
C ALA A 24 3.95 -6.61 4.43
N PHE A 25 2.80 -6.18 3.92
CA PHE A 25 2.62 -4.75 3.75
C PHE A 25 2.68 -4.12 5.14
N ASP A 26 3.72 -3.33 5.38
CA ASP A 26 3.94 -2.64 6.64
C ASP A 26 2.65 -1.91 7.05
N LYS A 27 2.22 -2.12 8.30
CA LYS A 27 1.01 -1.50 8.84
C LYS A 27 1.03 0.02 8.64
N GLU A 28 2.22 0.62 8.75
CA GLU A 28 2.45 2.04 8.52
C GLU A 28 2.13 2.47 7.08
N ILE A 29 2.47 1.63 6.09
CA ILE A 29 2.17 1.91 4.67
C ILE A 29 0.65 1.84 4.43
N ILE A 30 -0.02 0.85 5.01
CA ILE A 30 -1.48 0.69 4.86
C ILE A 30 -2.21 1.88 5.50
N GLU A 31 -1.81 2.29 6.70
CA GLU A 31 -2.37 3.46 7.38
C GLU A 31 -2.14 4.74 6.56
N CYS A 32 -0.93 4.94 6.04
CA CYS A 32 -0.61 6.06 5.17
C CYS A 32 -1.54 6.12 3.94
N ILE A 33 -1.69 5.01 3.20
CA ILE A 33 -2.58 4.97 2.03
C ILE A 33 -4.05 5.24 2.42
N ASN A 34 -4.51 4.68 3.53
CA ASN A 34 -5.87 4.93 4.03
C ASN A 34 -6.10 6.41 4.38
N ASP A 35 -5.12 7.07 4.98
CA ASP A 35 -5.24 8.48 5.35
C ASP A 35 -5.22 9.38 4.11
N ILE A 36 -4.42 9.04 3.10
CA ILE A 36 -4.44 9.72 1.78
C ILE A 36 -5.82 9.60 1.13
N GLN A 37 -6.48 8.45 1.21
CA GLN A 37 -7.80 8.27 0.62
C GLN A 37 -8.89 9.12 1.30
N LYS A 38 -8.77 9.39 2.61
CA LYS A 38 -9.70 10.22 3.38
C LYS A 38 -9.51 11.73 3.15
N MET A 39 -8.43 12.15 2.51
CA MET A 39 -8.19 13.56 2.19
C MET A 39 -9.21 14.10 1.19
N ASP A 40 -9.32 15.43 1.13
CA ASP A 40 -10.10 16.10 0.10
C ASP A 40 -9.53 15.76 -1.31
N PRO A 41 -10.36 15.82 -2.36
CA PRO A 41 -9.97 15.38 -3.70
C PRO A 41 -8.74 16.09 -4.26
N ASP A 42 -8.58 17.39 -3.99
CA ASP A 42 -7.53 18.22 -4.55
C ASP A 42 -6.18 17.88 -3.90
N THR A 43 -6.14 17.84 -2.57
CA THR A 43 -4.96 17.44 -1.80
C THR A 43 -4.53 16.01 -2.13
N ARG A 44 -5.50 15.08 -2.22
CA ARG A 44 -5.26 13.69 -2.58
C ARG A 44 -4.65 13.55 -3.96
N SER A 45 -5.16 14.29 -4.94
CA SER A 45 -4.66 14.27 -6.32
C SER A 45 -3.22 14.75 -6.42
N ILE A 46 -2.84 15.78 -5.66
CA ILE A 46 -1.46 16.29 -5.62
C ILE A 46 -0.53 15.21 -5.08
N LEU A 47 -0.90 14.55 -3.98
CA LEU A 47 -0.04 13.57 -3.35
C LEU A 47 0.15 12.32 -4.22
N PHE A 48 -0.90 11.85 -4.89
CA PHE A 48 -0.77 10.75 -5.85
C PHE A 48 0.17 11.10 -7.00
N ASN A 49 0.09 12.33 -7.53
CA ASN A 49 1.01 12.78 -8.57
C ASN A 49 2.49 12.72 -8.12
N VAL A 50 2.76 13.14 -6.88
CA VAL A 50 4.11 13.07 -6.30
C VAL A 50 4.58 11.63 -6.17
N ILE A 51 3.74 10.75 -5.60
CA ILE A 51 4.05 9.31 -5.45
C ILE A 51 4.38 8.68 -6.81
N ASP A 52 3.51 8.92 -7.80
CA ASP A 52 3.67 8.38 -9.16
C ASP A 52 4.98 8.88 -9.80
N THR A 53 5.31 10.16 -9.61
CA THR A 53 6.55 10.75 -10.12
C THR A 53 7.79 10.03 -9.56
N TYR A 54 7.84 9.76 -8.25
CA TYR A 54 8.97 9.06 -7.65
C TYR A 54 9.04 7.59 -8.08
N ILE A 55 7.90 6.90 -8.18
CA ILE A 55 7.84 5.53 -8.69
C ILE A 55 8.33 5.45 -10.15
N GLN A 56 7.87 6.38 -11.00
CA GLN A 56 8.29 6.46 -12.39
C GLN A 56 9.79 6.74 -12.50
N ASN A 57 10.32 7.69 -11.72
CA ASN A 57 11.74 7.99 -11.69
C ASN A 57 12.58 6.78 -11.25
N PHE A 58 12.12 6.03 -10.25
CA PHE A 58 12.79 4.82 -9.80
C PHE A 58 12.82 3.74 -10.89
N LYS A 59 11.67 3.45 -11.52
CA LYS A 59 11.58 2.48 -12.64
C LYS A 59 12.45 2.90 -13.82
N THR A 60 12.43 4.19 -14.16
CA THR A 60 13.26 4.77 -15.24
C THR A 60 14.75 4.55 -14.96
N LYS A 61 15.21 4.84 -13.73
CA LYS A 61 16.62 4.62 -13.34
C LYS A 61 17.04 3.14 -13.41
N GLN A 62 16.13 2.21 -13.17
CA GLN A 62 16.41 0.78 -13.31
C GLN A 62 16.44 0.33 -14.78
N ALA A 63 15.61 0.92 -15.64
CA ALA A 63 15.55 0.58 -17.07
C ALA A 63 16.75 1.09 -17.88
N PHE A 64 17.39 2.18 -17.42
CA PHE A 64 18.59 2.77 -18.04
C PHE A 64 19.89 2.39 -17.30
N ARG A 65 19.83 1.41 -16.40
CA ARG A 65 20.99 0.83 -15.71
C ARG A 65 21.47 -0.44 -16.39
#